data_AF-A0A842QS39-F1
#
_entry.id   AF-A0A842QS39-F1
#
_cell.length_a   1.000
_cell.length_b   1.000
_cell.length_c   1.000
_cell.angle_alpha   90.00
_cell.angle_beta   90.00
_cell.angle_gamma   90.00
#
_symmetry.space_group_name_H-M   'P 1'
#
loop_
_entity.id
_entity.type
_entity.pdbx_description
1 polymer ?
#
loop_
_entity_poly.entity_id
_entity_poly.type
_entity_poly.pdbx_seq_one_letter_code
_entity_poly.pdbx_strand_id
1 'polypeptide(L)'
;LIAYSPLGRGILPGLDREVLSSIAEKYDKTKAQVALNWVISHENVVAVPKSSNPIHLMEFMDSLGWEMSLEDRMMLSSSFI
;
A
#
# COMPACT_ATOMS: atom_id res chain seq x y z
N LEU A 1 -11.90 -6.44 9.60
CA LEU A 1 -11.18 -7.41 8.75
C LEU A 1 -9.69 -7.34 9.11
N ILE A 2 -9.02 -8.48 9.30
CA ILE A 2 -7.57 -8.49 9.58
C ILE A 2 -6.84 -8.98 8.33
N ALA A 3 -5.98 -8.15 7.75
CA ALA A 3 -5.20 -8.52 6.58
C ALA A 3 -3.90 -9.22 7.00
N TYR A 4 -3.85 -10.55 6.84
CA TYR A 4 -2.63 -11.34 7.08
C TYR A 4 -1.74 -11.34 5.84
N SER A 5 -0.51 -10.84 5.95
CA SER A 5 0.43 -10.65 4.82
C SER A 5 -0.12 -9.73 3.72
N PRO A 6 -0.44 -8.46 4.03
CA PRO A 6 -1.18 -7.56 3.13
C PRO A 6 -0.50 -7.31 1.78
N LEU A 7 0.81 -7.50 1.67
CA LEU A 7 1.58 -7.26 0.46
C LEU A 7 2.03 -8.55 -0.25
N GLY A 8 1.59 -9.76 0.12
CA GLY A 8 1.88 -10.98 -0.66
C GLY A 8 3.34 -11.19 -1.11
N ARG A 9 4.33 -10.95 -0.23
CA ARG A 9 5.79 -10.84 -0.53
C ARG A 9 6.24 -9.53 -1.22
N GLY A 10 5.65 -8.39 -0.85
CA GLY A 10 6.05 -7.07 -1.35
C GLY A 10 5.40 -6.66 -2.68
N ILE A 11 4.50 -7.48 -3.22
CA ILE A 11 3.74 -7.21 -4.44
C ILE A 11 2.27 -7.51 -4.15
N LEU A 12 1.40 -6.50 -4.29
CA LEU A 12 -0.04 -6.75 -4.40
C LEU A 12 -0.29 -7.44 -5.76
N PRO A 13 -0.61 -8.75 -5.80
CA PRO A 13 -0.90 -9.43 -7.04
C PRO A 13 -2.20 -8.84 -7.62
N GLY A 14 -2.22 -8.55 -8.92
CA GLY A 14 -3.40 -8.01 -9.62
C GLY A 14 -3.48 -6.48 -9.71
N LEU A 15 -2.54 -5.76 -9.08
CA LEU A 15 -2.50 -4.31 -9.18
C LEU A 15 -1.70 -3.85 -10.42
N ASP A 16 -2.26 -2.92 -11.20
CA ASP A 16 -1.57 -2.30 -12.33
C ASP A 16 -0.28 -1.59 -11.87
N ARG A 17 0.84 -1.99 -12.47
CA ARG A 17 2.17 -1.48 -12.14
C ARG A 17 2.36 -0.03 -12.58
N GLU A 18 1.71 0.41 -13.64
CA GLU A 18 1.82 1.79 -14.14
C GLU A 18 1.10 2.75 -13.21
N VAL A 19 -0.14 2.41 -12.82
CA VAL A 19 -0.92 3.19 -11.84
C VAL A 19 -0.21 3.24 -10.49
N LEU A 20 0.36 2.14 -10.02
CA LEU A 20 1.12 2.14 -8.78
C LEU A 20 2.38 3.01 -8.86
N SER A 21 3.03 3.07 -10.04
CA SER A 21 4.23 3.88 -10.25
C SER A 21 3.90 5.37 -10.28
N SER A 22 2.83 5.76 -10.98
CA SER A 22 2.43 7.17 -11.08
C SER A 22 2.01 7.73 -9.71
N ILE A 23 1.30 6.94 -8.90
CA ILE A 23 0.91 7.35 -7.55
C ILE A 23 2.14 7.39 -6.63
N ALA A 24 3.05 6.42 -6.73
CA ALA A 24 4.31 6.42 -5.99
C ALA A 24 5.14 7.69 -6.25
N GLU A 25 5.27 8.08 -7.52
CA GLU A 25 5.96 9.33 -7.91
C GLU A 25 5.23 10.58 -7.39
N LYS A 26 3.89 10.62 -7.49
CA LYS A 26 3.07 11.75 -7.02
C LYS A 26 3.27 12.07 -5.54
N TYR A 27 3.43 11.05 -4.71
CA TYR A 27 3.54 11.19 -3.25
C TYR A 27 4.98 11.10 -2.71
N ASP A 28 5.97 10.91 -3.59
CA ASP A 28 7.37 10.63 -3.22
C ASP A 28 7.48 9.43 -2.25
N LYS A 29 6.82 8.32 -2.65
CA LYS A 29 6.72 7.08 -1.86
C LYS A 29 7.15 5.88 -2.68
N THR A 30 7.52 4.79 -2.00
CA THR A 30 7.75 3.51 -2.67
C THR A 30 6.41 2.88 -3.08
N LYS A 31 6.45 2.01 -4.10
CA LYS A 31 5.29 1.23 -4.52
C LYS A 31 4.69 0.40 -3.38
N ALA A 32 5.55 -0.15 -2.52
CA ALA A 32 5.11 -0.90 -1.34
C ALA A 32 4.41 0.00 -0.33
N GLN A 33 4.90 1.23 -0.15
CA GLN A 33 4.27 2.21 0.74
C GLN A 33 2.89 2.65 0.25
N VAL A 34 2.75 2.91 -1.04
CA VAL A 34 1.44 3.24 -1.66
C VAL A 34 0.47 2.06 -1.53
N ALA A 35 0.92 0.86 -1.88
CA ALA A 35 0.13 -0.36 -1.76
C ALA A 35 -0.38 -0.58 -0.34
N LEU A 36 0.49 -0.40 0.65
CA LEU A 36 0.14 -0.56 2.05
C LEU A 36 -0.80 0.55 2.55
N ASN A 37 -0.53 1.80 2.18
CA ASN A 37 -1.39 2.93 2.51
C ASN A 37 -2.81 2.71 1.95
N TRP A 38 -2.94 2.20 0.73
CA TRP A 38 -4.23 1.84 0.13
C TRP A 38 -4.94 0.75 0.94
N VAL A 39 -4.24 -0.32 1.33
CA VAL A 39 -4.82 -1.40 2.16
C VAL A 39 -5.36 -0.87 3.48
N ILE A 40 -4.59 -0.05 4.21
CA ILE A 40 -5.02 0.49 5.51
C ILE A 40 -6.05 1.63 5.38
N SER A 41 -6.21 2.21 4.19
CA SER A 41 -7.23 3.24 3.92
C SER A 41 -8.66 2.70 3.87
N HIS A 42 -8.83 1.38 3.80
CA HIS A 42 -10.14 0.74 3.85
C HIS A 42 -10.67 0.72 5.28
N GLU A 43 -11.95 1.10 5.43
CA GLU A 43 -12.59 1.06 6.74
C GLU A 43 -12.52 -0.33 7.36
N ASN A 44 -12.24 -0.37 8.66
CA ASN A 44 -12.15 -1.61 9.45
C ASN A 44 -11.05 -2.59 8.98
N VAL A 45 -10.03 -2.13 8.24
CA VAL A 45 -8.84 -2.91 7.91
C VAL A 45 -7.68 -2.53 8.82
N VAL A 46 -7.14 -3.52 9.53
CA VAL A 46 -5.90 -3.37 10.30
C VAL A 46 -4.83 -4.23 9.65
N ALA A 47 -3.75 -3.61 9.19
CA ALA A 47 -2.57 -4.30 8.70
C ALA A 47 -1.63 -4.62 9.87
N VAL A 48 -1.33 -5.91 10.07
CA VAL A 48 -0.38 -6.38 11.08
C VAL A 48 0.84 -6.96 10.35
N PRO A 49 1.90 -6.17 10.13
CA PRO A 49 3.10 -6.65 9.46
C PRO A 49 3.90 -7.52 10.44
N LYS A 50 4.25 -8.74 10.00
CA LYS A 50 5.28 -9.53 10.65
C LYS A 50 6.57 -9.43 9.83
N SER A 51 7.56 -8.70 10.33
CA SER A 51 8.90 -8.62 9.73
C SER A 51 9.97 -8.73 10.81
N SER A 52 10.95 -9.61 10.61
CA SER A 52 12.19 -9.64 11.39
C SER A 52 13.29 -8.75 10.79
N ASN A 53 13.03 -8.13 9.63
CA ASN A 53 13.95 -7.22 8.96
C ASN A 53 13.60 -5.77 9.35
N PRO A 54 14.53 -5.01 9.98
CA PRO A 54 14.30 -3.63 10.39
C PRO A 54 14.07 -2.68 9.21
N ILE A 55 14.64 -2.96 8.04
CA ILE A 55 14.45 -2.13 6.83
C ILE A 55 12.98 -2.19 6.38
N HIS A 56 12.40 -3.40 6.33
CA HIS A 56 10.98 -3.56 5.96
C HIS A 56 10.04 -2.96 7.02
N LEU A 57 10.46 -2.92 8.30
CA LEU A 57 9.68 -2.26 9.34
C LEU A 57 9.68 -0.74 9.14
N MET A 58 10.83 -0.14 8.80
CA MET A 58 10.90 1.29 8.46
C MET A 58 10.04 1.60 7.23
N GLU A 59 10.11 0.79 6.18
CA GLU A 59 9.29 0.98 4.98
C GLU A 59 7.78 0.92 5.29
N PHE A 60 7.36 0.01 6.18
CA PHE A 60 5.98 -0.05 6.67
C PHE A 60 5.60 1.24 7.41
N MET A 61 6.46 1.71 8.32
CA MET A 61 6.23 2.93 9.10
C MET A 61 6.10 4.16 8.20
N ASP A 62 6.89 4.25 7.13
CA ASP A 62 6.84 5.35 6.14
C ASP A 62 5.57 5.34 5.27
N SER A 63 4.82 4.25 5.33
CA SER A 63 3.49 4.11 4.70
C SER A 63 2.37 4.71 5.58
N LEU A 64 2.68 4.97 6.85
CA LEU A 64 1.79 5.58 7.84
C LEU A 64 2.00 7.09 7.88
N GLY A 65 1.05 7.83 8.46
CA GLY A 65 1.19 9.27 8.71
C GLY A 65 0.89 10.18 7.51
N TRP A 66 0.40 9.61 6.41
CA TRP A 66 -0.12 10.35 5.26
C TRP A 66 -1.32 9.61 4.67
N GLU A 67 -2.13 10.33 3.90
CA GLU A 67 -3.30 9.77 3.22
C GLU A 67 -3.30 10.17 1.76
N MET A 68 -3.50 9.19 0.89
CA MET A 68 -3.74 9.44 -0.53
C MET A 68 -5.17 9.97 -0.76
N SER A 69 -5.33 10.78 -1.81
CA SER A 69 -6.63 11.34 -2.20
C SER A 69 -7.67 10.27 -2.53
N LEU A 70 -8.96 10.61 -2.43
CA LEU A 70 -10.04 9.70 -2.82
C LEU A 70 -9.95 9.29 -4.30
N GLU A 71 -9.54 10.21 -5.17
CA GLU A 71 -9.32 9.97 -6.60
C GLU A 71 -8.28 8.86 -6.82
N ASP A 72 -7.12 8.96 -6.16
CA ASP A 72 -6.04 7.97 -6.31
C ASP A 72 -6.42 6.61 -5.71
N ARG A 73 -7.21 6.60 -4.62
CA ARG A 73 -7.77 5.36 -4.07
C ARG A 73 -8.70 4.67 -5.04
N MET A 74 -9.60 5.44 -5.67
CA MET A 74 -10.52 4.91 -6.67
C MET A 74 -9.76 4.39 -7.89
N MET A 75 -8.72 5.12 -8.34
CA MET A 75 -7.87 4.68 -9.44
C MET A 75 -7.22 3.32 -9.14
N LEU A 76 -6.65 3.14 -7.94
CA LEU A 76 -6.09 1.85 -7.52
C LEU A 76 -7.15 0.74 -7.46
N SER A 77 -8.34 1.03 -6.92
CA SER A 77 -9.43 0.06 -6.83
C SER A 77 -9.97 -0.36 -8.20
N SER A 78 -10.03 0.55 -9.17
CA SER A 78 -10.45 0.26 -10.54
C SER A 78 -9.40 -0.49 -11.36
N SER A 79 -8.15 -0.48 -10.90
CA SER A 79 -7.02 -1.16 -11.54
C SER A 79 -6.71 -2.55 -10.95
N PHE A 80 -7.51 -3.03 -10.00
CA PHE A 80 -7.45 -4.43 -9.55
C PHE A 80 -8.07 -5.35 -10.61
N ILE A 81 -7.26 -6.25 -11.17
CA ILE A 81 -7.66 -7.31 -12.12
C ILE A 81 -7.85 -8.63 -11.38
#